data_AF-A0AA37TB94-F1
#
_entry.id   AF-A0AA37TB94-F1
#
_cell.length_a   1.000
_cell.length_b   1.000
_cell.length_c   1.000
_cell.angle_alpha   90.00
_cell.angle_beta   90.00
_cell.angle_gamma   90.00
#
_symmetry.space_group_name_H-M   'P 1'
#
loop_
_entity.id
_entity.type
_entity.pdbx_description
1 polymer ?
#
loop_
_entity_poly.entity_id
_entity_poly.type
_entity_poly.pdbx_seq_one_letter_code
_entity_poly.pdbx_strand_id
1 'polypeptide(L)'
;MEFTIVDRGAIFSVILTRQALRIEAKLPLLDVTAEYRRAVAQTLNRVEEARWQRHAELHLDQVREEILARQRAKYGPEWPSSWGGRMTLSILVQRALEVSFRRS
;
A
#
# COMPACT_ATOMS: atom_id res chain seq x y z
N MET A 1 -9.83 0.36 15.99
CA MET A 1 -9.24 -0.99 16.13
C MET A 1 -8.11 -1.08 15.11
N GLU A 2 -6.88 -0.78 15.52
CA GLU A 2 -5.72 -0.78 14.63
C GLU A 2 -5.31 -2.21 14.31
N PHE A 3 -5.66 -2.69 13.12
CA PHE A 3 -5.14 -3.94 12.57
C PHE A 3 -3.78 -3.70 11.91
N THR A 4 -2.79 -3.23 12.67
CA THR A 4 -1.40 -3.09 12.20
C THR A 4 -0.59 -4.37 12.36
N ILE A 5 -1.17 -5.40 13.02
CA ILE A 5 -0.48 -6.66 13.32
C ILE A 5 -1.19 -7.79 12.57
N VAL A 6 -0.41 -8.56 11.81
CA VAL A 6 -0.90 -9.78 11.14
C VAL A 6 -1.25 -10.82 12.19
N ASP A 7 -2.54 -11.14 12.33
CA ASP A 7 -3.00 -12.22 13.20
C ASP A 7 -2.70 -13.58 12.56
N ARG A 8 -1.52 -14.10 12.89
CA ARG A 8 -1.05 -15.41 12.43
C ARG A 8 -1.91 -16.56 12.95
N GLY A 9 -2.49 -16.42 14.14
CA GLY A 9 -3.35 -17.43 14.76
C GLY A 9 -4.67 -17.56 14.01
N ALA A 10 -5.30 -16.43 13.70
CA ALA A 10 -6.52 -16.39 12.88
C ALA A 10 -6.27 -16.97 11.48
N ILE A 11 -5.16 -16.60 10.82
CA ILE A 11 -4.80 -17.16 9.51
C ILE A 11 -4.67 -18.69 9.58
N PHE A 12 -3.97 -19.20 10.60
CA PHE A 12 -3.77 -20.64 10.75
C PHE A 12 -5.09 -21.37 11.06
N SER A 13 -5.94 -20.81 11.92
CA SER A 13 -7.26 -21.35 12.24
C SER A 13 -8.13 -21.48 10.98
N VAL A 14 -8.19 -20.45 10.13
CA VAL A 14 -8.93 -20.49 8.86
C VAL A 14 -8.42 -21.60 7.93
N ILE A 15 -7.10 -21.81 7.86
CA ILE A 15 -6.52 -22.87 7.02
C ILE A 15 -6.89 -24.25 7.55
N LEU A 16 -6.85 -24.46 8.87
CA LEU A 16 -7.26 -25.72 9.49
C LEU A 16 -8.74 -26.01 9.28
N THR A 17 -9.61 -25.01 9.41
CA THR A 17 -11.04 -25.15 9.10
C THR A 17 -11.25 -25.57 7.64
N ARG A 18 -10.53 -24.94 6.69
CA ARG A 18 -10.59 -25.33 5.27
C ARG A 18 -10.08 -26.76 5.05
N GLN A 19 -9.07 -27.20 5.78
CA GLN A 19 -8.55 -28.56 5.69
C GLN A 19 -9.57 -29.58 6.19
N ALA A 20 -10.22 -29.31 7.33
CA ALA A 20 -11.27 -30.18 7.89
C ALA A 20 -12.42 -30.39 6.88
N LEU A 21 -12.90 -29.31 6.27
CA LEU A 21 -13.93 -29.38 5.23
C LEU A 21 -13.50 -30.20 4.01
N ARG A 22 -12.22 -30.15 3.63
CA ARG A 22 -11.69 -30.94 2.51
C ARG A 22 -11.58 -32.42 2.85
N ILE A 23 -11.25 -32.75 4.11
CA ILE A 23 -11.26 -34.13 4.60
C ILE A 23 -12.68 -34.68 4.52
N GLU A 24 -13.68 -33.94 5.03
CA GLU A 24 -15.10 -34.33 4.98
C GLU A 24 -15.58 -34.55 3.53
N ALA A 25 -15.17 -33.65 2.62
CA ALA A 25 -15.51 -33.73 1.20
C ALA A 25 -14.65 -34.73 0.39
N LYS A 26 -13.73 -35.47 1.02
CA LYS A 26 -12.78 -36.39 0.35
C LYS A 26 -11.96 -35.72 -0.76
N LEU A 27 -11.62 -34.45 -0.59
CA LEU A 27 -10.79 -33.68 -1.51
C LEU A 27 -9.30 -33.82 -1.16
N PRO A 28 -8.39 -33.58 -2.13
CA PRO A 28 -6.96 -33.55 -1.85
C PRO A 28 -6.62 -32.56 -0.75
N LEU A 29 -5.75 -32.95 0.17
CA LEU A 29 -5.32 -32.10 1.28
C LEU A 29 -4.58 -30.85 0.78
N LEU A 30 -4.74 -29.73 1.49
CA LEU A 30 -3.95 -28.52 1.24
C LEU A 30 -2.51 -28.72 1.72
N ASP A 31 -1.59 -28.12 0.99
CA ASP A 31 -0.27 -27.79 1.54
C ASP A 31 -0.44 -26.62 2.52
N VAL A 32 -0.63 -26.97 3.79
CA VAL A 32 -0.83 -26.01 4.89
C VAL A 32 0.31 -25.01 4.98
N THR A 33 1.56 -25.42 4.70
CA THR A 33 2.73 -24.55 4.78
C THR A 33 2.69 -23.50 3.66
N ALA A 34 2.40 -23.92 2.44
CA ALA A 34 2.29 -23.01 1.30
C ALA A 34 1.10 -22.04 1.46
N GLU A 35 -0.06 -22.54 1.89
CA GLU A 35 -1.25 -21.72 2.15
C GLU A 35 -0.97 -20.66 3.23
N TYR A 36 -0.32 -21.06 4.33
CA TYR A 36 0.02 -20.16 5.42
C TYR A 36 0.96 -19.04 4.96
N ARG A 37 2.05 -19.39 4.25
CA ARG A 37 3.00 -18.40 3.72
C ARG A 37 2.32 -17.42 2.78
N ARG A 38 1.45 -17.90 1.87
CA ARG A 38 0.67 -17.05 0.97
C ARG A 38 -0.24 -16.09 1.73
N ALA A 39 -1.00 -16.59 2.69
CA ALA A 39 -1.94 -15.78 3.47
C ALA A 39 -1.25 -14.72 4.33
N VAL A 40 -0.11 -15.06 4.95
CA VAL A 40 0.72 -14.09 5.68
C VAL A 40 1.25 -13.02 4.74
N ALA A 41 1.82 -13.39 3.58
CA ALA A 41 2.34 -12.43 2.62
C ALA A 41 1.26 -11.47 2.09
N GLN A 42 0.07 -11.99 1.77
CA GLN A 42 -1.06 -11.17 1.32
C GLN A 42 -1.50 -10.18 2.40
N THR A 43 -1.58 -10.62 3.66
CA THR A 43 -1.96 -9.73 4.76
C THR A 43 -0.91 -8.66 4.99
N LEU A 44 0.39 -9.01 4.93
CA LEU A 44 1.48 -8.03 5.02
C LEU A 44 1.38 -6.96 3.92
N ASN A 45 1.18 -7.39 2.67
CA ASN A 45 1.02 -6.45 1.55
C ASN A 45 -0.16 -5.51 1.76
N ARG A 46 -1.30 -6.00 2.27
CA ARG A 46 -2.48 -5.16 2.58
C ARG A 46 -2.21 -4.16 3.69
N VAL A 47 -1.47 -4.57 4.73
CA VAL A 47 -1.09 -3.67 5.83
C VAL A 47 -0.16 -2.57 5.30
N GLU A 48 0.80 -2.92 4.46
CA GLU A 48 1.72 -1.97 3.84
C GLU A 48 0.98 -1.01 2.89
N GLU A 49 0.07 -1.52 2.07
CA GLU A 49 -0.78 -0.71 1.19
C GLU A 49 -1.67 0.23 2.00
N ALA A 50 -2.30 -0.23 3.07
CA ALA A 50 -3.09 0.63 3.95
C ALA A 50 -2.23 1.71 4.64
N ARG A 51 -0.99 1.38 5.03
CA ARG A 51 -0.04 2.35 5.59
C ARG A 51 0.34 3.40 4.55
N TRP A 52 0.59 2.97 3.31
CA TRP A 52 0.88 3.87 2.19
C TRP A 52 -0.30 4.79 1.87
N GLN A 53 -1.52 4.26 1.77
CA GLN A 53 -2.73 5.05 1.50
C GLN A 53 -2.94 6.11 2.57
N ARG A 54 -2.85 5.73 3.85
CA ARG A 54 -2.98 6.67 4.96
C ARG A 54 -1.91 7.75 4.92
N HIS A 55 -0.66 7.39 4.60
CA HIS A 55 0.43 8.36 4.44
C HIS A 55 0.17 9.31 3.28
N ALA A 56 -0.27 8.81 2.13
CA ALA A 56 -0.61 9.62 0.98
C ALA A 56 -1.77 10.58 1.31
N GLU A 57 -2.84 10.10 1.93
CA GLU A 57 -3.98 10.93 2.36
C GLU A 57 -3.56 12.08 3.28
N LEU A 58 -2.63 11.83 4.21
CA LEU A 58 -2.17 12.84 5.16
C LEU A 58 -1.21 13.87 4.55
N HIS A 59 -0.42 13.48 3.55
CA HIS A 59 0.71 14.30 3.08
C HIS A 59 0.60 14.79 1.64
N LEU A 60 -0.35 14.29 0.84
CA LEU A 60 -0.45 14.59 -0.58
C LEU A 60 -0.57 16.09 -0.86
N ASP A 61 -1.52 16.77 -0.21
CA ASP A 61 -1.79 18.18 -0.48
C ASP A 61 -0.60 19.06 -0.10
N GLN A 62 0.00 18.80 1.07
CA GLN A 62 1.18 19.53 1.53
C GLN A 62 2.35 19.36 0.55
N VAL A 63 2.69 18.11 0.19
CA VAL A 63 3.79 17.82 -0.74
C VAL A 63 3.54 18.46 -2.11
N ARG A 64 2.29 18.43 -2.57
CA ARG A 64 1.89 19.04 -3.85
C ARG A 64 2.07 20.55 -3.83
N GLU A 65 1.60 21.23 -2.78
CA GLU A 65 1.73 22.69 -2.66
C GLU A 65 3.20 23.12 -2.55
N GLU A 66 4.03 22.39 -1.80
CA GLU A 66 5.47 22.65 -1.71
C GLU A 66 6.17 22.54 -3.08
N ILE A 67 5.84 21.50 -3.85
CA ILE A 67 6.37 21.32 -5.20
C ILE A 67 5.85 22.42 -6.15
N LEU A 68 4.57 22.76 -6.08
CA LEU A 68 3.97 23.84 -6.87
C LEU A 68 4.67 25.17 -6.58
N ALA A 69 4.85 25.53 -5.31
CA ALA A 69 5.53 26.75 -4.90
C ALA A 69 6.96 26.80 -5.45
N ARG A 70 7.72 25.70 -5.28
CA ARG A 70 9.10 25.60 -5.77
C ARG A 70 9.20 25.74 -7.29
N GLN A 71 8.30 25.10 -8.03
CA GLN A 71 8.36 25.10 -9.49
C GLN A 71 7.83 26.40 -10.09
N ARG A 72 6.82 27.03 -9.47
CA ARG A 72 6.37 28.38 -9.86
C ARG A 72 7.42 29.45 -9.61
N ALA A 73 8.21 29.31 -8.53
CA ALA A 73 9.37 30.18 -8.30
C ALA A 73 10.44 30.05 -9.40
N LYS A 74 10.55 28.88 -10.03
CA LYS A 74 11.55 28.61 -11.08
C LYS A 74 11.07 28.92 -12.50
N TYR A 75 9.83 28.56 -12.82
CA TYR A 75 9.30 28.58 -14.19
C TYR A 75 8.15 29.58 -14.39
N GLY A 76 7.77 30.31 -13.34
CA GLY A 76 6.70 31.31 -13.37
C GLY A 76 5.36 30.81 -12.81
N PRO A 77 4.44 31.74 -12.48
CA PRO A 77 3.21 31.45 -11.76
C PRO A 77 2.23 30.55 -12.53
N GLU A 78 2.31 30.54 -13.86
CA GLU A 78 1.44 29.74 -14.71
C GLU A 78 1.79 28.25 -14.75
N TRP A 79 2.95 27.86 -14.19
CA TRP A 79 3.29 26.45 -14.08
C TRP A 79 2.34 25.74 -13.08
N PRO A 80 1.76 24.56 -13.40
CA PRO A 80 1.90 23.76 -14.62
C PRO A 80 0.69 23.92 -15.58
N SER A 81 0.80 24.84 -16.55
CA SER A 81 -0.25 25.08 -17.55
C SER A 81 -0.28 24.01 -18.65
N SER A 82 0.87 23.47 -19.04
CA SER A 82 1.00 22.46 -20.10
C SER A 82 0.75 21.03 -19.60
N TRP A 83 0.36 20.13 -20.53
CA TRP A 83 0.22 18.70 -20.24
C TRP A 83 1.51 18.10 -19.66
N GLY A 84 2.66 18.41 -20.26
CA GLY A 84 3.97 17.97 -19.76
C GLY A 84 4.29 18.52 -18.37
N GLY A 85 3.89 19.75 -18.07
CA GLY A 85 4.00 20.34 -16.73
C GLY A 85 3.17 19.58 -15.70
N ARG A 86 1.94 19.21 -16.03
CA ARG A 86 1.05 18.43 -15.14
C ARG A 86 1.58 17.02 -14.89
N MET A 87 2.08 16.36 -15.94
CA MET A 87 2.76 15.06 -15.80
C MET A 87 4.00 15.16 -14.90
N THR A 88 4.80 16.21 -15.10
CA THR A 88 6.00 16.47 -14.26
C THR A 88 5.60 16.69 -12.81
N LEU A 89 4.55 17.47 -12.53
CA LEU A 89 4.03 17.66 -11.18
C LEU A 89 3.64 16.32 -10.55
N SER A 90 2.85 15.50 -11.26
CA SER A 90 2.41 14.20 -10.75
C SER A 90 3.58 13.28 -10.39
N ILE A 91 4.59 13.19 -11.26
CA ILE A 91 5.81 12.38 -11.01
C ILE A 91 6.59 12.90 -9.80
N LEU A 92 6.75 14.22 -9.67
CA LEU A 92 7.48 14.82 -8.56
C LEU A 92 6.76 14.61 -7.23
N VAL A 93 5.44 14.76 -7.21
CA VAL A 93 4.60 14.52 -6.03
C VAL A 93 4.68 13.07 -5.60
N GLN A 94 4.52 12.13 -6.55
CA GLN A 94 4.64 10.70 -6.25
C GLN A 94 6.02 10.37 -5.66
N ARG A 95 7.10 10.84 -6.28
CA ARG A 95 8.47 10.58 -5.77
C ARG A 95 8.69 11.17 -4.38
N ALA A 96 8.19 12.38 -4.13
CA ALA A 96 8.33 13.01 -2.83
C ALA A 96 7.56 12.25 -1.74
N LEU A 97 6.35 11.77 -2.04
CA LEU A 97 5.57 10.91 -1.15
C LEU A 97 6.27 9.57 -0.88
N GLU A 98 6.82 8.92 -1.92
CA GLU A 98 7.57 7.67 -1.77
C GLU A 98 8.81 7.86 -0.87
N VAL A 99 9.55 8.96 -1.04
CA VAL A 99 10.71 9.27 -0.22
C VAL A 99 10.32 9.58 1.22
N SER A 100 9.23 10.33 1.45
CA SER A 100 8.77 10.63 2.82
C SER A 100 8.25 9.39 3.53
N PHE A 101 7.53 8.51 2.84
CA PHE A 101 7.05 7.25 3.40
C PHE A 101 8.18 6.32 3.81
N ARG A 102 9.22 6.18 2.98
CA ARG A 102 10.40 5.35 3.32
C ARG A 102 11.20 5.87 4.51
N ARG A 103 11.06 7.15 4.85
CA ARG A 103 11.74 7.79 5.99
C ARG A 103 10.91 7.78 7.29
N SER A 104 9.63 7.43 7.21
CA SER A 104 8.69 7.32 8.34
C SER A 104 8.70 5.94 8.98
#